data_AF-A0A127PTM6-F1
#
_entry.id   AF-A0A127PTM6-F1
#
_cell.length_a   1.000
_cell.length_b   1.000
_cell.length_c   1.000
_cell.angle_alpha   90.00
_cell.angle_beta   90.00
_cell.angle_gamma   90.00
#
_symmetry.space_group_name_H-M   'P 1'
#
loop_
_entity.id
_entity.type
_entity.pdbx_description
1 polymer ?
#
loop_
_entity_poly.entity_id
_entity_poly.type
_entity_poly.pdbx_seq_one_letter_code
_entity_poly.pdbx_strand_id
1 'polypeptide(L)'
;MRNFLGSVANRVFLILLAGILVAAGTTSWLADNEKRKAFKELYEFRIAERVEQIVYSIDNVGPEMRALVLRTGENFGLEASLVKDTEHAVDDNPTLTTLLKTRLGGDRRVTVAKQTDCKLRDRRGPEFRRIDECQVVYVSLKDGALLKVKLRMMRDPGSPPGRPPGMPFLSPYFALFLLLIGILAFIVAKMTARPIQHLANAAGSLGSDIDRPPLDETGPTEVRQAAAAFNAMQARIKRQIQHRTHMLAAITHDLQTPLTRLRLRLEKVSDGELRHKLLEDLAVMQSMVREGLDLARSMDSAEVMQMLDIDSLLDSVCADAVDARQDVTLEGSTRASIMAQPNTLRRCLTNLVDNAIKYGRYARLKVARDGSDIVITIRDGGMGIPADQLEVVFDPFFRLETSRSRDTGGTGLGLTIARNIAENHRAVLELHNHPEGGLEVTLRLPARG
;
A
#
# COMPACT_ATOMS: atom_id res chain seq x y z
N MET A 1 12.74 5.45 2.25
CA MET A 1 11.65 6.39 1.92
C MET A 1 10.87 6.05 0.65
N ARG A 2 11.49 5.65 -0.47
CA ARG A 2 10.79 5.33 -1.74
C ARG A 2 9.67 4.28 -1.60
N ASN A 3 9.89 3.17 -0.88
CA ASN A 3 8.87 2.13 -0.72
C ASN A 3 7.70 2.56 0.17
N PHE A 4 7.94 3.46 1.14
CA PHE A 4 6.88 3.97 2.01
C PHE A 4 5.95 4.92 1.25
N LEU A 5 6.48 5.74 0.33
CA LEU A 5 5.71 6.63 -0.55
C LEU A 5 5.06 5.90 -1.73
N GLY A 6 5.24 4.59 -1.89
CA GLY A 6 4.58 3.81 -2.95
C GLY A 6 3.09 3.57 -2.67
N SER A 7 2.71 3.49 -1.39
CA SER A 7 1.33 3.23 -0.98
C SER A 7 0.47 4.49 -1.02
N VAL A 8 -0.68 4.42 -1.67
CA VAL A 8 -1.70 5.49 -1.68
C VAL A 8 -2.10 5.87 -0.25
N ALA A 9 -2.23 4.89 0.66
CA ALA A 9 -2.52 5.14 2.07
C ALA A 9 -1.49 6.07 2.70
N ASN A 10 -0.21 5.78 2.49
CA ASN A 10 0.86 6.54 3.13
C ASN A 10 0.97 7.96 2.55
N ARG A 11 0.67 8.14 1.26
CA ARG A 11 0.60 9.48 0.65
C ARG A 11 -0.54 10.30 1.23
N VAL A 12 -1.75 9.74 1.29
CA VAL A 12 -2.93 10.43 1.86
C VAL A 12 -2.67 10.77 3.32
N PHE A 13 -2.11 9.85 4.10
CA PHE A 13 -1.73 10.10 5.49
C PHE A 13 -0.75 11.26 5.63
N LEU A 14 0.33 11.29 4.84
CA LEU A 14 1.34 12.35 4.90
C LEU A 14 0.78 13.71 4.49
N ILE A 15 -0.07 13.76 3.45
CA ILE A 15 -0.72 15.00 2.99
C ILE A 15 -1.64 15.55 4.09
N LEU A 16 -2.48 14.69 4.69
CA LEU A 16 -3.35 15.07 5.80
C LEU A 16 -2.53 15.55 7.00
N LEU A 17 -1.52 14.78 7.41
CA LEU A 17 -0.67 15.12 8.56
C LEU A 17 0.05 16.47 8.34
N ALA A 18 0.61 16.69 7.15
CA ALA A 18 1.25 17.95 6.82
C ALA A 18 0.26 19.13 6.84
N GLY A 19 -0.92 18.97 6.25
CA GLY A 19 -1.97 20.00 6.27
C GLY A 19 -2.42 20.35 7.68
N ILE A 20 -2.58 19.34 8.54
CA ILE A 20 -2.94 19.50 9.95
C ILE A 20 -1.84 20.22 10.72
N LEU A 21 -0.56 19.84 10.53
CA LEU A 21 0.56 20.48 11.20
C LEU A 21 0.68 21.95 10.82
N VAL A 22 0.51 22.28 9.53
CA VAL A 22 0.50 23.67 9.05
C VAL A 22 -0.66 24.44 9.67
N ALA A 23 -1.89 23.91 9.59
CA ALA A 23 -3.08 24.59 10.11
C ALA A 23 -3.04 24.78 11.64
N ALA A 24 -2.60 23.77 12.38
CA ALA A 24 -2.45 23.84 13.83
C ALA A 24 -1.33 24.83 14.22
N GLY A 25 -0.21 24.82 13.48
CA GLY A 25 0.89 25.74 13.67
C GLY A 25 0.48 27.20 13.41
N THR A 26 -0.19 27.49 12.30
CA THR A 26 -0.66 28.83 11.95
C THR A 26 -1.71 29.34 12.93
N THR A 27 -2.66 28.48 13.32
CA THR A 27 -3.70 28.84 14.30
C THR A 27 -3.10 29.13 15.68
N SER A 28 -2.16 28.28 16.13
CA SER A 28 -1.48 28.49 17.41
C SER A 28 -0.63 29.77 17.40
N TRP A 29 0.05 30.05 16.29
CA TRP A 29 0.84 31.27 16.12
C TRP A 29 -0.05 32.53 16.14
N LEU A 30 -1.17 32.51 15.42
CA LEU A 30 -2.12 33.62 15.39
C LEU A 30 -2.71 33.89 16.78
N ALA A 31 -3.15 32.83 17.46
CA ALA A 31 -3.72 32.94 18.81
C ALA A 31 -2.70 33.45 19.84
N ASP A 32 -1.44 33.03 19.76
CA ASP A 32 -0.38 33.51 20.64
C ASP A 32 -0.08 35.00 20.38
N ASN A 33 -0.05 35.41 19.12
CA ASN A 33 0.17 36.80 18.73
C ASN A 33 -0.98 37.72 19.21
N GLU A 34 -2.23 37.31 19.05
CA GLU A 34 -3.39 38.05 19.56
C GLU A 34 -3.37 38.14 21.09
N LYS A 35 -3.07 37.04 21.79
CA LYS A 35 -2.94 37.03 23.25
C LYS A 35 -1.87 37.99 23.74
N ARG A 36 -0.69 38.01 23.09
CA ARG A 36 0.40 38.94 23.44
C ARG A 36 -0.01 40.39 23.26
N LYS A 37 -0.70 40.72 22.15
CA LYS A 37 -1.22 42.08 21.90
C LYS A 37 -2.24 42.50 22.96
N ALA A 38 -3.27 41.69 23.18
CA ALA A 38 -4.33 41.97 24.15
C ALA A 38 -3.77 42.10 25.58
N PHE A 39 -2.81 41.25 25.95
CA PHE A 39 -2.18 41.34 27.26
C PHE A 39 -1.35 42.61 27.40
N LYS A 40 -0.57 43.00 26.38
CA LYS A 40 0.22 44.23 26.40
C LYS A 40 -0.67 45.46 26.60
N GLU A 41 -1.78 45.55 25.86
CA GLU A 41 -2.75 46.64 25.98
C GLU A 41 -3.38 46.69 27.39
N LEU A 42 -3.85 45.54 27.91
CA LEU A 42 -4.41 45.45 29.26
C LEU A 42 -3.39 45.82 30.35
N TYR A 43 -2.13 45.42 30.17
CA TYR A 43 -1.04 45.71 31.10
C TYR A 43 -0.72 47.21 31.11
N GLU A 44 -0.54 47.82 29.93
CA GLU A 44 -0.29 49.26 29.79
C GLU A 44 -1.45 50.09 30.35
N PHE A 45 -2.69 49.68 30.12
CA PHE A 45 -3.88 50.32 30.68
C PHE A 45 -3.90 50.30 32.22
N ARG A 46 -3.65 49.14 32.85
CA ARG A 46 -3.60 49.02 34.32
C ARG A 46 -2.45 49.80 34.92
N ILE A 47 -1.30 49.85 34.26
CA ILE A 47 -0.18 50.68 34.71
C ILE A 47 -0.56 52.14 34.67
N ALA A 48 -1.14 52.60 33.56
CA ALA A 48 -1.52 53.99 33.40
C ALA A 48 -2.50 54.44 34.49
N GLU A 49 -3.52 53.63 34.77
CA GLU A 49 -4.48 53.86 35.86
C GLU A 49 -3.79 53.93 37.23
N ARG A 50 -2.86 53.01 37.50
CA ARG A 50 -2.12 53.00 38.78
C ARG A 50 -1.23 54.23 38.92
N VAL A 51 -0.49 54.62 37.88
CA VAL A 51 0.36 55.81 37.89
C VAL A 51 -0.48 57.07 38.06
N GLU A 52 -1.62 57.14 37.38
CA GLU A 52 -2.59 58.23 37.49
C GLU A 52 -3.04 58.44 38.95
N GLN A 53 -3.46 57.37 39.61
CA GLN A 53 -3.86 57.40 41.03
C GLN A 53 -2.72 57.88 41.95
N ILE A 54 -1.49 57.41 41.70
CA ILE A 54 -0.30 57.81 42.47
C ILE A 54 -0.04 59.32 42.31
N VAL A 55 -0.06 59.81 41.07
CA VAL A 55 0.22 61.20 40.75
C VAL A 55 -0.84 62.12 41.36
N TYR A 56 -2.13 61.81 41.21
CA TYR A 56 -3.21 62.58 41.82
C TYR A 56 -3.16 62.57 43.35
N SER A 57 -2.80 61.43 43.96
CA SER A 57 -2.65 61.33 45.41
C SER A 57 -1.52 62.23 45.93
N ILE A 58 -0.42 62.37 45.20
CA ILE A 58 0.72 63.21 45.58
C ILE A 58 0.45 64.70 45.29
N ASP A 59 -0.24 65.03 44.19
CA ASP A 59 -0.61 66.41 43.87
C ASP A 59 -1.50 67.05 44.95
N ASN A 60 -2.38 66.26 45.57
CA ASN A 60 -3.29 66.73 46.62
C ASN A 60 -2.60 66.85 48.00
N VAL A 61 -1.34 66.43 48.13
CA VAL A 61 -0.54 66.56 49.35
C VAL A 61 0.35 67.80 49.23
N GLY A 62 0.31 68.68 50.23
CA GLY A 62 1.16 69.88 50.29
C GLY A 62 2.67 69.55 50.31
N PRO A 63 3.54 70.44 49.81
CA PRO A 63 4.96 70.16 49.56
C PRO A 63 5.73 69.65 50.79
N GLU A 64 5.36 70.08 52.00
CA GLU A 64 6.01 69.66 53.26
C GLU A 64 5.75 68.19 53.62
N MET A 65 4.56 67.65 53.27
CA MET A 65 4.16 66.28 53.61
C MET A 65 4.49 65.26 52.50
N ARG A 66 4.85 65.72 51.30
CA ARG A 66 5.14 64.83 50.16
C ARG A 66 6.31 63.89 50.42
N ALA A 67 7.39 64.38 51.03
CA ALA A 67 8.55 63.55 51.35
C ALA A 67 8.21 62.43 52.34
N LEU A 68 7.30 62.68 53.30
CA LEU A 68 6.84 61.69 54.26
C LEU A 68 5.93 60.65 53.60
N VAL A 69 5.00 61.09 52.73
CA VAL A 69 4.11 60.20 51.97
C VAL A 69 4.88 59.28 51.03
N LEU A 70 5.90 59.79 50.33
CA LEU A 70 6.75 58.98 49.46
C LEU A 70 7.54 57.93 50.26
N ARG A 71 8.18 58.31 51.38
CA ARG A 71 8.90 57.37 52.26
C ARG A 71 7.98 56.31 52.86
N THR A 72 6.75 56.67 53.19
CA THR A 72 5.77 55.73 53.76
C THR A 72 5.20 54.81 52.68
N GLY A 73 4.98 55.36 51.48
CA GLY A 73 4.52 54.64 50.30
C GLY A 73 5.45 53.51 49.86
N GLU A 74 6.77 53.67 50.03
CA GLU A 74 7.75 52.61 49.76
C GLU A 74 7.43 51.31 50.51
N ASN A 75 6.91 51.39 51.75
CA ASN A 75 6.51 50.23 52.54
C ASN A 75 5.25 49.54 51.98
N PHE A 76 4.43 50.25 51.22
CA PHE A 76 3.23 49.72 50.57
C PHE A 76 3.47 49.25 49.13
N GLY A 77 4.72 49.31 48.65
CA GLY A 77 5.10 48.92 47.28
C GLY A 77 4.86 50.04 46.26
N LEU A 78 4.92 51.30 46.70
CA LEU A 78 4.95 52.51 45.88
C LEU A 78 6.39 53.01 45.85
N GLU A 79 7.15 52.62 44.82
CA GLU A 79 8.52 53.09 44.62
C GLU A 79 8.51 54.36 43.78
N ALA A 80 8.22 55.49 44.43
CA ALA A 80 8.21 56.81 43.80
C ALA A 80 9.14 57.79 44.52
N SER A 81 9.93 58.56 43.77
CA SER A 81 10.86 59.55 44.32
C SER A 81 10.84 60.86 43.53
N LEU A 82 11.09 61.98 44.19
CA LEU A 82 11.24 63.28 43.51
C LEU A 82 12.66 63.40 42.93
N VAL A 83 12.77 63.83 41.68
CA VAL A 83 14.04 63.97 40.96
C VAL A 83 14.12 65.36 40.32
N LYS A 84 15.32 65.86 40.06
CA LYS A 84 15.53 67.20 39.49
C LYS A 84 15.44 67.23 37.96
N ASP A 85 15.77 66.12 37.29
CA ASP A 85 15.80 66.00 35.84
C ASP A 85 15.50 64.55 35.42
N THR A 86 15.27 64.31 34.13
CA THR A 86 14.90 63.00 33.59
C THR A 86 16.09 62.05 33.36
N GLU A 87 17.29 62.32 33.91
CA GLU A 87 18.49 61.45 33.81
C GLU A 87 18.78 60.96 32.36
N HIS A 88 18.60 61.83 31.34
CA HIS A 88 18.75 61.48 29.91
C HIS A 88 17.81 60.35 29.42
N ALA A 89 16.66 60.18 30.06
CA ALA A 89 15.66 59.19 29.69
C ALA A 89 15.17 59.40 28.24
N VAL A 90 15.34 58.36 27.42
CA VAL A 90 14.71 58.23 26.10
C VAL A 90 13.37 57.52 26.28
N ASP A 91 12.34 57.97 25.56
CA ASP A 91 11.02 57.33 25.62
C ASP A 91 11.06 55.95 24.94
N ASP A 92 11.13 54.90 25.75
CA ASP A 92 11.20 53.50 25.31
C ASP A 92 9.81 52.88 25.12
N ASN A 93 8.74 53.55 25.56
CA ASN A 93 7.37 53.08 25.39
C ASN A 93 6.40 54.23 25.06
N PRO A 94 6.36 54.66 23.78
CA PRO A 94 5.53 55.78 23.35
C PRO A 94 4.03 55.51 23.52
N THR A 95 3.60 54.25 23.49
CA THR A 95 2.20 53.86 23.70
C THR A 95 1.76 54.20 25.12
N LEU A 96 2.55 53.79 26.12
CA LEU A 96 2.28 54.10 27.53
C LEU A 96 2.43 55.60 27.81
N THR A 97 3.44 56.27 27.23
CA THR A 97 3.62 57.72 27.36
C THR A 97 2.40 58.48 26.85
N THR A 98 1.87 58.10 25.68
CA THR A 98 0.66 58.72 25.11
C THR A 98 -0.56 58.47 26.00
N LEU A 99 -0.75 57.24 26.47
CA LEU A 99 -1.87 56.87 27.35
C LEU A 99 -1.86 57.67 28.66
N LEU A 100 -0.68 57.84 29.26
CA LEU A 100 -0.49 58.63 30.48
C LEU A 100 -0.75 60.12 30.26
N LYS A 101 -0.26 60.71 29.15
CA LYS A 101 -0.52 62.12 28.80
C LYS A 101 -2.01 62.39 28.65
N THR A 102 -2.73 61.50 27.97
CA THR A 102 -4.19 61.63 27.80
C THR A 102 -4.95 61.58 29.12
N ARG A 103 -4.51 60.73 30.07
CA ARG A 103 -5.17 60.56 31.39
C ARG A 103 -4.83 61.66 32.40
N LEU A 104 -3.58 62.10 32.43
CA LEU A 104 -3.07 63.06 33.42
C LEU A 104 -3.25 64.53 33.00
N GLY A 105 -3.62 64.79 31.74
CA GLY A 105 -3.75 66.11 31.13
C GLY A 105 -2.50 66.52 30.34
N GLY A 106 -2.71 67.17 29.19
CA GLY A 106 -1.66 67.50 28.21
C GLY A 106 -0.57 68.46 28.70
N ASP A 107 -0.81 69.18 29.80
CA ASP A 107 0.11 70.17 30.35
C ASP A 107 1.28 69.55 31.14
N ARG A 108 1.24 68.24 31.41
CA ARG A 108 2.28 67.54 32.17
C ARG A 108 3.33 66.91 31.25
N ARG A 109 4.60 67.05 31.64
CA ARG A 109 5.72 66.34 31.02
C ARG A 109 5.71 64.89 31.52
N VAL A 110 5.55 63.95 30.58
CA VAL A 110 5.60 62.49 30.84
C VAL A 110 6.64 61.85 29.93
N THR A 111 7.52 61.04 30.51
CA THR A 111 8.54 60.24 29.80
C THR A 111 8.63 58.86 30.43
N VAL A 112 8.61 57.81 29.61
CA VAL A 112 8.72 56.42 30.07
C VAL A 112 10.01 55.81 29.55
N ALA A 113 10.93 55.44 30.44
CA ALA A 113 12.22 54.87 30.06
C ALA A 113 12.46 53.51 30.70
N LYS A 114 13.30 52.68 30.07
CA LYS A 114 13.86 51.49 30.69
C LYS A 114 15.08 51.87 31.52
N GLN A 115 15.24 51.21 32.67
CA GLN A 115 16.38 51.37 33.56
C GLN A 115 16.95 49.99 33.89
N THR A 116 18.27 49.84 33.78
CA THR A 116 19.00 48.62 34.16
C THR A 116 19.41 48.64 35.64
N ASP A 117 19.62 47.46 36.25
CA ASP A 117 19.99 47.27 37.67
C ASP A 117 18.97 47.87 38.66
N CYS A 118 17.70 47.56 38.45
CA CYS A 118 16.64 48.01 39.34
C CYS A 118 16.57 47.15 40.61
N LYS A 119 16.94 47.75 41.73
CA LYS A 119 16.68 47.21 43.07
C LYS A 119 15.23 47.50 43.45
N LEU A 120 14.35 46.54 43.21
CA LEU A 120 12.97 46.56 43.69
C LEU A 120 12.87 45.80 45.02
N ARG A 121 12.12 46.33 45.98
CA ARG A 121 11.91 45.70 47.29
C ARG A 121 10.87 44.57 47.16
N ASP A 122 11.23 43.34 47.51
CA ASP A 122 10.29 42.21 47.43
C ASP A 122 9.26 42.27 48.59
N ARG A 123 8.00 41.95 48.30
CA ARG A 123 6.93 41.88 49.32
C ARG A 123 7.03 40.62 50.18
N ARG A 124 7.88 39.65 49.80
CA ARG A 124 8.07 38.36 50.50
C ARG A 124 9.51 38.24 51.04
N GLY A 125 9.85 39.02 52.06
CA GLY A 125 11.12 38.90 52.80
C GLY A 125 12.15 40.00 52.51
N PRO A 126 13.21 40.12 53.32
CA PRO A 126 14.17 41.24 53.29
C PRO A 126 15.20 41.17 52.13
N GLU A 127 15.07 40.22 51.20
CA GLU A 127 15.97 40.12 50.05
C GLU A 127 15.49 40.99 48.88
N PHE A 128 16.34 41.94 48.45
CA PHE A 128 16.17 42.70 47.21
C PHE A 128 16.43 41.78 46.01
N ARG A 129 15.39 41.46 45.24
CA ARG A 129 15.56 40.71 43.99
C ARG A 129 16.03 41.68 42.90
N ARG A 130 17.30 41.56 42.47
CA ARG A 130 17.80 42.30 41.29
C ARG A 130 16.95 41.91 40.09
N ILE A 131 16.27 42.90 39.49
CA ILE A 131 15.66 42.75 38.17
C ILE A 131 16.60 43.46 37.20
N ASP A 132 17.06 42.74 36.18
CA ASP A 132 18.06 43.25 35.23
C ASP A 132 17.55 44.51 34.49
N GLU A 133 16.23 44.62 34.27
CA GLU A 133 15.56 45.78 33.66
C GLU A 133 14.22 46.11 34.36
N CYS A 134 13.96 47.39 34.65
CA CYS A 134 12.64 47.88 35.05
C CYS A 134 12.20 49.07 34.18
N GLN A 135 10.90 49.37 34.22
CA GLN A 135 10.34 50.53 33.51
C GLN A 135 10.13 51.65 34.52
N VAL A 136 10.49 52.86 34.16
CA VAL A 136 10.36 54.02 35.04
C VAL A 136 9.61 55.12 34.31
N VAL A 137 8.66 55.73 35.01
CA VAL A 137 7.85 56.83 34.50
C VAL A 137 8.25 58.12 35.21
N TYR A 138 8.65 59.12 34.43
CA TYR A 138 8.87 60.47 34.89
C TYR A 138 7.64 61.31 34.58
N VAL A 139 7.01 61.93 35.59
CA VAL A 139 5.80 62.75 35.44
C VAL A 139 5.98 64.07 36.19
N SER A 140 5.66 65.21 35.56
CA SER A 140 5.60 66.49 36.26
C SER A 140 4.30 66.65 37.07
N LEU A 141 4.45 67.07 38.33
CA LEU A 141 3.36 67.46 39.23
C LEU A 141 2.84 68.87 38.90
N LYS A 142 1.71 69.27 39.48
CA LYS A 142 1.09 70.59 39.23
C LYS A 142 1.98 71.78 39.58
N ASP A 143 2.89 71.61 40.53
CA ASP A 143 3.85 72.64 40.97
C ASP A 143 5.18 72.59 40.21
N GLY A 144 5.26 71.79 39.15
CA GLY A 144 6.45 71.65 38.31
C GLY A 144 7.52 70.68 38.84
N ALA A 145 7.34 70.10 40.03
CA ALA A 145 8.24 69.07 40.55
C ALA A 145 8.14 67.78 39.73
N LEU A 146 9.26 67.09 39.52
CA LEU A 146 9.31 65.87 38.71
C LEU A 146 9.28 64.62 39.61
N LEU A 147 8.29 63.75 39.38
CA LEU A 147 8.11 62.48 40.08
C LEU A 147 8.62 61.33 39.22
N LYS A 148 9.54 60.52 39.77
CA LYS A 148 10.03 59.27 39.19
C LYS A 148 9.29 58.11 39.84
N VAL A 149 8.50 57.36 39.07
CA VAL A 149 7.76 56.18 39.53
C VAL A 149 8.37 54.93 38.92
N LYS A 150 8.92 54.04 39.74
CA LYS A 150 9.45 52.75 39.29
C LYS A 150 8.32 51.74 39.16
N LEU A 151 8.24 51.12 37.99
CA LEU A 151 7.28 50.08 37.67
C LEU A 151 8.00 48.74 37.54
N ARG A 152 7.40 47.73 38.16
CA ARG A 152 7.85 46.35 37.97
C ARG A 152 7.41 45.89 36.57
N MET A 153 8.38 45.69 35.69
CA MET A 153 8.15 45.01 34.42
C MET A 153 7.59 43.61 34.71
N MET A 154 6.42 43.32 34.18
CA MET A 154 5.91 41.95 34.18
C MET A 154 6.62 41.21 33.04
N ARG A 155 7.28 40.10 33.37
CA ARG A 155 7.91 39.21 32.39
C ARG A 155 6.85 38.77 31.38
N ASP A 156 7.19 38.72 30.09
CA ASP A 156 6.29 38.31 29.00
C ASP A 156 5.46 37.08 29.42
N PRO A 157 4.11 37.19 29.50
CA PRO A 157 3.24 36.17 30.09
C PRO A 157 3.34 34.78 29.46
N GLY A 158 3.94 34.67 28.28
CA GLY A 158 4.10 33.40 27.57
C GLY A 158 5.37 32.61 27.92
N SER A 159 6.30 33.17 28.69
CA SER A 159 7.61 32.53 28.93
C SER A 159 7.72 31.94 30.34
N PRO A 160 7.66 30.60 30.53
CA PRO A 160 7.95 29.99 31.82
C PRO A 160 9.38 30.33 32.26
N PRO A 161 9.64 30.48 33.58
CA PRO A 161 10.96 30.84 34.07
C PRO A 161 11.99 29.77 33.66
N GLY A 162 13.01 30.16 32.87
CA GLY A 162 14.17 29.33 32.54
C GLY A 162 14.32 28.84 31.09
N ARG A 163 13.52 29.31 30.12
CA ARG A 163 13.69 28.92 28.70
C ARG A 163 14.09 30.08 27.77
N PRO A 164 14.89 29.79 26.73
CA PRO A 164 15.30 30.79 25.75
C PRO A 164 14.08 31.32 24.96
N PRO A 165 14.07 32.63 24.62
CA PRO A 165 13.02 33.22 23.80
C PRO A 165 12.96 32.56 22.42
N GLY A 166 11.76 32.18 21.96
CA GLY A 166 11.51 31.66 20.60
C GLY A 166 11.05 30.21 20.50
N MET A 167 11.09 29.41 21.59
CA MET A 167 10.63 28.02 21.54
C MET A 167 9.14 27.92 21.90
N PRO A 168 8.25 27.45 21.00
CA PRO A 168 6.82 27.39 21.25
C PRO A 168 6.52 26.41 22.40
N PHE A 169 5.70 26.85 23.37
CA PHE A 169 5.20 25.98 24.42
C PHE A 169 4.18 25.01 23.81
N LEU A 170 4.65 23.82 23.43
CA LEU A 170 3.77 22.69 23.10
C LEU A 170 3.07 22.27 24.39
N SER A 171 1.95 22.93 24.69
CA SER A 171 1.05 22.54 25.75
C SER A 171 0.76 21.03 25.65
N PRO A 172 0.70 20.27 26.75
CA PRO A 172 0.39 18.83 26.69
C PRO A 172 -0.94 18.57 25.96
N TYR A 173 -1.89 19.51 26.02
CA TYR A 173 -3.14 19.47 25.27
C TYR A 173 -2.92 19.57 23.75
N PHE A 174 -1.93 20.33 23.28
CA PHE A 174 -1.60 20.46 21.86
C PHE A 174 -0.91 19.19 21.33
N ALA A 175 -0.03 18.58 22.13
CA ALA A 175 0.56 17.29 21.78
C ALA A 175 -0.51 16.18 21.69
N LEU A 176 -1.45 16.15 22.64
CA LEU A 176 -2.58 15.22 22.61
C LEU A 176 -3.48 15.46 21.38
N PHE A 177 -3.75 16.71 21.04
CA PHE A 177 -4.51 17.08 19.84
C PHE A 177 -3.85 16.57 18.56
N LEU A 178 -2.54 16.80 18.40
CA LEU A 178 -1.79 16.30 17.24
C LEU A 178 -1.79 14.77 17.17
N LEU A 179 -1.68 14.09 18.31
CA LEU A 179 -1.75 12.63 18.38
C LEU A 179 -3.12 12.11 17.91
N LEU A 180 -4.22 12.65 18.46
CA LEU A 180 -5.58 12.22 18.12
C LEU A 180 -5.88 12.44 16.64
N ILE A 181 -5.48 13.59 16.09
CA ILE A 181 -5.66 13.87 14.68
C ILE A 181 -4.75 12.99 13.80
N GLY A 182 -3.52 12.72 14.22
CA GLY A 182 -2.65 11.78 13.52
C GLY A 182 -3.26 10.38 13.44
N ILE A 183 -3.84 9.89 14.55
CA ILE A 183 -4.57 8.62 14.57
C ILE A 183 -5.76 8.66 13.61
N LEU A 184 -6.57 9.73 13.63
CA LEU A 184 -7.70 9.89 12.73
C LEU A 184 -7.27 9.91 11.25
N ALA A 185 -6.23 10.68 10.91
CA ALA A 185 -5.68 10.74 9.56
C ALA A 185 -5.19 9.37 9.08
N PHE A 186 -4.56 8.59 9.97
CA PHE A 186 -4.11 7.24 9.67
C PHE A 186 -5.28 6.29 9.39
N ILE A 187 -6.35 6.36 10.19
CA ILE A 187 -7.56 5.57 10.01
C ILE A 187 -8.21 5.89 8.65
N VAL A 188 -8.39 7.18 8.33
CA VAL A 188 -8.97 7.63 7.04
C VAL A 188 -8.12 7.16 5.85
N ALA A 189 -6.80 7.29 5.95
CA ALA A 189 -5.88 6.83 4.92
C ALA A 189 -5.95 5.31 4.69
N LYS A 190 -6.03 4.51 5.75
CA LYS A 190 -6.23 3.05 5.63
C LYS A 190 -7.60 2.70 5.06
N MET A 191 -8.65 3.40 5.48
CA MET A 191 -10.02 3.15 5.04
C MET A 191 -10.19 3.41 3.53
N THR A 192 -9.56 4.47 3.00
CA THR A 192 -9.63 4.82 1.58
C THR A 192 -8.75 3.93 0.69
N ALA A 193 -7.59 3.49 1.17
CA ALA A 193 -6.67 2.70 0.37
C ALA A 193 -6.99 1.19 0.34
N ARG A 194 -7.59 0.64 1.41
CA ARG A 194 -7.91 -0.80 1.49
C ARG A 194 -8.75 -1.30 0.30
N PRO A 195 -9.88 -0.67 -0.08
CA PRO A 195 -10.70 -1.15 -1.19
C PRO A 195 -9.94 -1.20 -2.53
N ILE A 196 -9.08 -0.20 -2.78
CA ILE A 196 -8.26 -0.13 -3.99
C ILE A 196 -7.26 -1.28 -4.04
N GLN A 197 -6.64 -1.62 -2.90
CA GLN A 197 -5.72 -2.75 -2.80
C GLN A 197 -6.45 -4.08 -3.04
N HIS A 198 -7.66 -4.24 -2.50
CA HIS A 198 -8.48 -5.43 -2.75
C HIS A 198 -8.83 -5.58 -4.24
N LEU A 199 -9.25 -4.50 -4.90
CA LEU A 199 -9.50 -4.48 -6.35
C LEU A 199 -8.24 -4.79 -7.17
N ALA A 200 -7.10 -4.20 -6.82
CA ALA A 200 -5.83 -4.42 -7.53
C ALA A 200 -5.36 -5.89 -7.41
N ASN A 201 -5.43 -6.46 -6.20
CA ASN A 201 -5.11 -7.87 -5.98
C ASN A 201 -6.08 -8.77 -6.75
N ALA A 202 -7.36 -8.39 -6.83
CA ALA A 202 -8.35 -9.14 -7.57
C ALA A 202 -8.14 -9.13 -9.07
N ALA A 203 -7.79 -7.97 -9.63
CA ALA A 203 -7.42 -7.85 -11.03
C ALA A 203 -6.13 -8.63 -11.34
N GLY A 204 -5.13 -8.59 -10.45
CA GLY A 204 -3.89 -9.34 -10.61
C GLY A 204 -4.09 -10.86 -10.60
N SER A 205 -5.03 -11.36 -9.78
CA SER A 205 -5.31 -12.80 -9.70
C SER A 205 -6.28 -13.30 -10.76
N LEU A 206 -6.99 -12.42 -11.48
CA LEU A 206 -8.03 -12.82 -12.44
C LEU A 206 -7.48 -13.67 -13.59
N GLY A 207 -6.22 -13.43 -13.99
CA GLY A 207 -5.56 -14.23 -15.02
C GLY A 207 -5.21 -15.65 -14.58
N SER A 208 -4.93 -15.86 -13.29
CA SER A 208 -4.56 -17.16 -12.72
C SER A 208 -5.73 -17.95 -12.14
N ASP A 209 -6.80 -17.25 -11.76
CA ASP A 209 -7.99 -17.85 -11.14
C ASP A 209 -9.22 -17.02 -11.54
N ILE A 210 -9.87 -17.45 -12.63
CA ILE A 210 -11.07 -16.80 -13.16
C ILE A 210 -12.34 -17.20 -12.40
N ASP A 211 -12.30 -18.32 -11.69
CA ASP A 211 -13.42 -18.88 -10.93
C ASP A 211 -13.49 -18.38 -9.49
N ARG A 212 -12.57 -17.49 -9.10
CA ARG A 212 -12.61 -16.77 -7.84
C ARG A 212 -14.01 -16.20 -7.53
N PRO A 213 -14.39 -16.13 -6.25
CA PRO A 213 -15.63 -15.50 -5.86
C PRO A 213 -15.67 -14.02 -6.32
N PRO A 214 -16.85 -13.52 -6.75
CA PRO A 214 -17.04 -12.11 -7.05
C PRO A 214 -16.67 -11.22 -5.86
N LEU A 215 -16.29 -9.98 -6.15
CA LEU A 215 -16.01 -8.99 -5.11
C LEU A 215 -17.31 -8.58 -4.42
N ASP A 216 -17.25 -8.40 -3.10
CA ASP A 216 -18.36 -7.87 -2.32
C ASP A 216 -18.70 -6.44 -2.78
N GLU A 217 -19.95 -6.22 -3.15
CA GLU A 217 -20.48 -4.92 -3.59
C GLU A 217 -20.86 -4.02 -2.40
N THR A 218 -19.97 -3.94 -1.42
CA THR A 218 -20.16 -3.19 -0.17
C THR A 218 -19.28 -1.94 -0.11
N GLY A 219 -19.64 -1.00 0.78
CA GLY A 219 -18.88 0.22 1.01
C GLY A 219 -19.38 1.44 0.22
N PRO A 220 -18.53 2.46 0.04
CA PRO A 220 -18.87 3.71 -0.66
C PRO A 220 -19.34 3.46 -2.10
N THR A 221 -20.09 4.41 -2.66
CA THR A 221 -20.69 4.29 -3.99
C THR A 221 -19.66 3.99 -5.08
N GLU A 222 -18.50 4.64 -5.02
CA GLU A 222 -17.39 4.47 -5.96
C GLU A 222 -16.81 3.05 -5.88
N VAL A 223 -16.64 2.53 -4.66
CA VAL A 223 -16.12 1.17 -4.42
C VAL A 223 -17.11 0.13 -4.93
N ARG A 224 -18.40 0.31 -4.62
CA ARG A 224 -19.47 -0.58 -5.08
C ARG A 224 -19.59 -0.59 -6.59
N GLN A 225 -19.52 0.57 -7.24
CA GLN A 225 -19.54 0.67 -8.71
C GLN A 225 -18.34 -0.03 -9.35
N ALA A 226 -17.13 0.16 -8.79
CA ALA A 226 -15.94 -0.51 -9.28
C ALA A 226 -16.02 -2.05 -9.10
N ALA A 227 -16.51 -2.51 -7.94
CA ALA A 227 -16.73 -3.94 -7.67
C ALA A 227 -17.76 -4.54 -8.66
N ALA A 228 -18.90 -3.88 -8.85
CA ALA A 228 -19.93 -4.32 -9.80
C ALA A 228 -19.40 -4.37 -11.25
N ALA A 229 -18.64 -3.37 -11.68
CA ALA A 229 -18.02 -3.35 -13.00
C ALA A 229 -16.99 -4.48 -13.17
N PHE A 230 -16.18 -4.74 -12.15
CA PHE A 230 -15.23 -5.85 -12.14
C PHE A 230 -15.95 -7.20 -12.22
N ASN A 231 -16.98 -7.41 -11.40
CA ASN A 231 -17.80 -8.63 -11.40
C ASN A 231 -18.46 -8.87 -12.76
N ALA A 232 -19.00 -7.81 -13.39
CA ALA A 232 -19.58 -7.88 -14.72
C ALA A 232 -18.55 -8.26 -15.79
N MET A 233 -17.33 -7.72 -15.70
CA MET A 233 -16.22 -8.08 -16.59
C MET A 233 -15.82 -9.55 -16.41
N GLN A 234 -15.63 -10.02 -15.17
CA GLN A 234 -15.33 -11.42 -14.86
C GLN A 234 -16.41 -12.35 -15.44
N ALA A 235 -17.68 -12.05 -15.21
CA ALA A 235 -18.79 -12.84 -15.73
C ALA A 235 -18.82 -12.89 -17.27
N ARG A 236 -18.50 -11.76 -17.94
CA ARG A 236 -18.43 -11.70 -19.40
C ARG A 236 -17.31 -12.57 -19.96
N ILE A 237 -16.11 -12.51 -19.35
CA ILE A 237 -14.98 -13.34 -19.78
C ILE A 237 -15.30 -14.82 -19.56
N LYS A 238 -15.85 -15.18 -18.40
CA LYS A 238 -16.26 -16.56 -18.10
C LYS A 238 -17.25 -17.11 -19.13
N ARG A 239 -18.30 -16.33 -19.45
CA ARG A 239 -19.25 -16.73 -20.52
C ARG A 239 -18.57 -16.88 -21.88
N GLN A 240 -17.64 -15.99 -22.23
CA GLN A 240 -16.94 -16.06 -23.52
C GLN A 240 -16.05 -17.30 -23.63
N ILE A 241 -15.42 -17.74 -22.54
CA ILE A 241 -14.67 -19.00 -22.47
C ILE A 241 -15.63 -20.18 -22.63
N GLN A 242 -16.68 -20.25 -21.82
CA GLN A 242 -17.68 -21.33 -21.87
C GLN A 242 -18.32 -21.45 -23.27
N HIS A 243 -18.65 -20.34 -23.92
CA HIS A 243 -19.17 -20.34 -25.28
C HIS A 243 -18.20 -20.94 -26.30
N ARG A 244 -16.89 -20.66 -26.18
CA ARG A 244 -15.87 -21.26 -27.07
C ARG A 244 -15.79 -22.76 -26.85
N THR A 245 -15.78 -23.22 -25.60
CA THR A 245 -15.75 -24.65 -25.28
C THR A 245 -16.98 -25.39 -25.80
N HIS A 246 -18.18 -24.83 -25.57
CA HIS A 246 -19.44 -25.40 -26.05
C HIS A 246 -19.50 -25.44 -27.58
N MET A 247 -19.04 -24.38 -28.25
CA MET A 247 -19.00 -24.33 -29.72
C MET A 247 -18.05 -25.40 -30.28
N LEU A 248 -16.86 -25.58 -29.70
CA LEU A 248 -15.91 -26.61 -30.11
C LEU A 248 -16.45 -28.03 -29.89
N ALA A 249 -17.16 -28.25 -28.78
CA ALA A 249 -17.85 -29.51 -28.52
C ALA A 249 -18.96 -29.81 -29.55
N ALA A 250 -19.79 -28.81 -29.88
CA ALA A 250 -20.85 -28.94 -30.87
C ALA A 250 -20.29 -29.22 -32.28
N ILE A 251 -19.27 -28.46 -32.72
CA ILE A 251 -18.61 -28.68 -34.01
C ILE A 251 -18.02 -30.10 -34.08
N THR A 252 -17.41 -30.58 -33.01
CA THR A 252 -16.84 -31.93 -32.96
C THR A 252 -17.90 -33.01 -33.12
N HIS A 253 -19.02 -32.89 -32.40
CA HIS A 253 -20.15 -33.80 -32.53
C HIS A 253 -20.69 -33.82 -33.98
N ASP A 254 -20.82 -32.64 -34.57
CA ASP A 254 -21.32 -32.49 -35.94
C ASP A 254 -20.33 -32.98 -37.00
N LEU A 255 -19.02 -33.05 -36.69
CA LEU A 255 -18.00 -33.67 -37.54
C LEU A 255 -17.94 -35.20 -37.40
N GLN A 256 -18.22 -35.76 -36.22
CA GLN A 256 -18.23 -37.22 -36.00
C GLN A 256 -19.31 -37.93 -36.82
N THR A 257 -20.49 -37.31 -36.95
CA THR A 257 -21.62 -37.86 -37.72
C THR A 257 -21.29 -38.10 -39.20
N PRO A 258 -20.80 -37.11 -39.98
CA PRO A 258 -20.39 -37.31 -41.37
C PRO A 258 -19.16 -38.22 -41.50
N LEU A 259 -18.20 -38.19 -40.56
CA LEU A 259 -17.05 -39.10 -40.57
C LEU A 259 -17.48 -40.56 -40.41
N THR A 260 -18.43 -40.84 -39.51
CA THR A 260 -18.98 -42.20 -39.32
C THR A 260 -19.73 -42.65 -40.56
N ARG A 261 -20.52 -41.76 -41.19
CA ARG A 261 -21.20 -42.06 -42.46
C ARG A 261 -20.21 -42.31 -43.59
N LEU A 262 -19.12 -41.55 -43.66
CA LEU A 262 -18.07 -41.74 -44.66
C LEU A 262 -17.37 -43.09 -44.46
N ARG A 263 -17.07 -43.49 -43.21
CA ARG A 263 -16.56 -44.83 -42.89
C ARG A 263 -17.44 -45.94 -43.45
N LEU A 264 -18.75 -45.87 -43.22
CA LEU A 264 -19.71 -46.86 -43.74
C LEU A 264 -19.79 -46.88 -45.28
N ARG A 265 -19.54 -45.75 -45.94
CA ARG A 265 -19.46 -45.69 -47.41
C ARG A 265 -18.16 -46.28 -47.94
N LEU A 266 -17.04 -46.06 -47.24
CA LEU A 266 -15.75 -46.62 -47.59
C LEU A 266 -15.74 -48.15 -47.51
N GLU A 267 -16.53 -48.75 -46.61
CA GLU A 267 -16.70 -50.22 -46.55
C GLU A 267 -17.28 -50.83 -47.84
N LYS A 268 -17.93 -50.03 -48.69
CA LYS A 268 -18.50 -50.47 -49.97
C LYS A 268 -17.54 -50.32 -51.15
N VAL A 269 -16.32 -49.81 -50.93
CA VAL A 269 -15.30 -49.68 -51.97
C VAL A 269 -14.78 -51.09 -52.31
N SER A 270 -14.91 -51.47 -53.58
CA SER A 270 -14.57 -52.80 -54.09
C SER A 270 -13.07 -53.07 -54.15
N ASP A 271 -12.25 -52.04 -54.33
CA ASP A 271 -10.80 -52.13 -54.24
C ASP A 271 -10.36 -52.18 -52.76
N GLY A 272 -9.85 -53.33 -52.33
CA GLY A 272 -9.43 -53.57 -50.96
C GLY A 272 -8.24 -52.71 -50.51
N GLU A 273 -7.30 -52.42 -51.40
CA GLU A 273 -6.10 -51.62 -51.08
C GLU A 273 -6.49 -50.14 -50.95
N LEU A 274 -7.29 -49.63 -51.88
CA LEU A 274 -7.84 -48.28 -51.81
C LEU A 274 -8.74 -48.10 -50.58
N ARG A 275 -9.62 -49.07 -50.28
CA ARG A 275 -10.45 -49.05 -49.08
C ARG A 275 -9.60 -48.94 -47.81
N HIS A 276 -8.54 -49.73 -47.71
CA HIS A 276 -7.66 -49.72 -46.54
C HIS A 276 -6.99 -48.35 -46.35
N LYS A 277 -6.41 -47.79 -47.42
CA LYS A 277 -5.80 -46.45 -47.40
C LYS A 277 -6.78 -45.34 -47.02
N LEU A 278 -8.03 -45.41 -47.49
CA LEU A 278 -9.06 -44.42 -47.18
C LEU A 278 -9.58 -44.54 -45.74
N LEU A 279 -9.71 -45.76 -45.22
CA LEU A 279 -10.09 -45.99 -43.82
C LEU A 279 -8.99 -45.52 -42.86
N GLU A 280 -7.73 -45.68 -43.24
CA GLU A 280 -6.58 -45.16 -42.49
C GLU A 280 -6.60 -43.62 -42.44
N ASP A 281 -6.78 -42.94 -43.58
CA ASP A 281 -6.91 -41.47 -43.62
C ASP A 281 -8.09 -40.98 -42.78
N LEU A 282 -9.23 -41.71 -42.82
CA LEU A 282 -10.39 -41.37 -42.02
C LEU A 282 -10.14 -41.54 -40.51
N ALA A 283 -9.38 -42.57 -40.10
CA ALA A 283 -8.98 -42.77 -38.72
C ALA A 283 -8.08 -41.61 -38.24
N VAL A 284 -7.15 -41.14 -39.07
CA VAL A 284 -6.32 -39.97 -38.79
C VAL A 284 -7.17 -38.71 -38.59
N MET A 285 -8.16 -38.45 -39.47
CA MET A 285 -9.07 -37.32 -39.31
C MET A 285 -9.92 -37.41 -38.03
N GLN A 286 -10.39 -38.62 -37.69
CA GLN A 286 -11.14 -38.85 -36.44
C GLN A 286 -10.27 -38.59 -35.21
N SER A 287 -8.98 -38.96 -35.26
CA SER A 287 -8.01 -38.64 -34.20
C SER A 287 -7.81 -37.12 -34.06
N MET A 288 -7.56 -36.42 -35.18
CA MET A 288 -7.41 -34.95 -35.21
C MET A 288 -8.59 -34.22 -34.57
N VAL A 289 -9.82 -34.63 -34.90
CA VAL A 289 -11.02 -34.02 -34.33
C VAL A 289 -11.12 -34.29 -32.83
N ARG A 290 -10.81 -35.51 -32.38
CA ARG A 290 -10.81 -35.85 -30.95
C ARG A 290 -9.75 -35.06 -30.20
N GLU A 291 -8.50 -35.06 -30.66
CA GLU A 291 -7.39 -34.33 -30.04
C GLU A 291 -7.65 -32.81 -29.99
N GLY A 292 -8.28 -32.24 -31.02
CA GLY A 292 -8.69 -30.82 -31.02
C GLY A 292 -9.75 -30.49 -29.96
N LEU A 293 -10.75 -31.36 -29.78
CA LEU A 293 -11.73 -31.22 -28.70
C LEU A 293 -11.06 -31.35 -27.32
N ASP A 294 -10.13 -32.29 -27.25
CA ASP A 294 -9.34 -32.59 -26.09
C ASP A 294 -8.50 -31.37 -25.68
N LEU A 295 -7.84 -30.69 -26.63
CA LEU A 295 -7.18 -29.41 -26.41
C LEU A 295 -8.16 -28.37 -25.87
N ALA A 296 -9.33 -28.21 -26.50
CA ALA A 296 -10.35 -27.27 -26.05
C ALA A 296 -10.79 -27.52 -24.60
N ARG A 297 -11.01 -28.79 -24.23
CA ARG A 297 -11.38 -29.19 -22.88
C ARG A 297 -10.26 -28.99 -21.85
N SER A 298 -9.00 -29.13 -22.27
CA SER A 298 -7.86 -28.90 -21.36
C SER A 298 -7.79 -27.46 -20.84
N MET A 299 -8.41 -26.51 -21.55
CA MET A 299 -8.47 -25.10 -21.17
C MET A 299 -9.64 -24.77 -20.22
N ASP A 300 -10.61 -25.68 -20.05
CA ASP A 300 -11.89 -25.43 -19.35
C ASP A 300 -12.26 -26.61 -18.44
N SER A 301 -11.29 -27.09 -17.66
CA SER A 301 -11.50 -28.24 -16.78
C SER A 301 -12.38 -27.86 -15.58
N ALA A 302 -13.65 -28.22 -15.66
CA ALA A 302 -14.62 -28.16 -14.56
C ALA A 302 -14.41 -29.25 -13.49
N GLU A 303 -13.35 -30.05 -13.60
CA GLU A 303 -13.03 -31.10 -12.64
C GLU A 303 -12.62 -30.48 -11.30
N VAL A 304 -13.17 -31.00 -10.19
CA VAL A 304 -12.84 -30.48 -8.86
C VAL A 304 -11.46 -31.01 -8.45
N MET A 305 -10.63 -30.11 -7.91
CA MET A 305 -9.36 -30.49 -7.28
C MET A 305 -9.64 -31.39 -6.07
N GLN A 306 -9.02 -32.56 -6.05
CA GLN A 306 -9.16 -33.53 -4.96
C GLN A 306 -7.82 -34.12 -4.58
N MET A 307 -7.74 -34.67 -3.37
CA MET A 307 -6.54 -35.33 -2.87
C MET A 307 -6.31 -36.61 -3.69
N LEU A 308 -5.21 -36.66 -4.42
CA LEU A 308 -4.85 -37.74 -5.33
C LEU A 308 -3.50 -38.32 -4.94
N ASP A 309 -3.46 -39.64 -4.76
CA ASP A 309 -2.20 -40.38 -4.64
C ASP A 309 -1.52 -40.49 -6.01
N ILE A 310 -0.34 -39.89 -6.14
CA ILE A 310 0.37 -39.81 -7.41
C ILE A 310 0.97 -41.16 -7.81
N ASP A 311 1.37 -41.97 -6.83
CA ASP A 311 1.95 -43.28 -7.11
C ASP A 311 0.88 -44.18 -7.76
N SER A 312 -0.33 -44.23 -7.18
CA SER A 312 -1.47 -44.95 -7.76
C SER A 312 -1.87 -44.48 -9.17
N LEU A 313 -1.76 -43.17 -9.45
CA LEU A 313 -2.03 -42.63 -10.78
C LEU A 313 -1.00 -43.10 -11.80
N LEU A 314 0.29 -43.00 -11.46
CA LEU A 314 1.40 -43.41 -12.32
C LEU A 314 1.36 -44.91 -12.60
N ASP A 315 1.11 -45.72 -11.57
CA ASP A 315 0.94 -47.17 -11.71
C ASP A 315 -0.18 -47.49 -12.69
N SER A 316 -1.34 -46.83 -12.56
CA SER A 316 -2.46 -47.04 -13.47
C SER A 316 -2.15 -46.65 -14.91
N VAL A 317 -1.48 -45.51 -15.15
CA VAL A 317 -1.09 -45.09 -16.51
C VAL A 317 -0.06 -46.05 -17.12
N CYS A 318 0.91 -46.52 -16.33
CA CYS A 318 1.90 -47.47 -16.81
C CYS A 318 1.27 -48.84 -17.09
N ALA A 319 0.34 -49.30 -16.24
CA ALA A 319 -0.38 -50.55 -16.45
C ALA A 319 -1.19 -50.52 -17.76
N ASP A 320 -1.92 -49.44 -18.03
CA ASP A 320 -2.67 -49.26 -19.28
C ASP A 320 -1.75 -49.36 -20.52
N ALA A 321 -0.54 -48.78 -20.46
CA ALA A 321 0.44 -48.83 -21.53
C ALA A 321 1.06 -50.23 -21.72
N VAL A 322 1.35 -50.93 -20.62
CA VAL A 322 1.86 -52.31 -20.64
C VAL A 322 0.81 -53.28 -21.21
N ASP A 323 -0.47 -53.10 -20.86
CA ASP A 323 -1.59 -53.87 -21.41
C ASP A 323 -1.74 -53.65 -22.92
N ALA A 324 -1.42 -52.43 -23.39
CA ALA A 324 -1.31 -52.10 -24.82
C ALA A 324 -0.02 -52.63 -25.48
N ARG A 325 0.80 -53.41 -24.77
CA ARG A 325 2.10 -53.98 -25.20
C ARG A 325 3.16 -52.93 -25.55
N GLN A 326 3.14 -51.80 -24.86
CA GLN A 326 4.16 -50.76 -25.02
C GLN A 326 5.30 -50.96 -24.00
N ASP A 327 6.53 -50.55 -24.35
CA ASP A 327 7.70 -50.66 -23.46
C ASP A 327 7.72 -49.48 -22.48
N VAL A 328 7.11 -49.67 -21.32
CA VAL A 328 7.02 -48.67 -20.25
C VAL A 328 7.47 -49.27 -18.93
N THR A 329 8.29 -48.52 -18.17
CA THR A 329 8.67 -48.89 -16.81
C THR A 329 8.60 -47.68 -15.89
N LEU A 330 8.16 -47.91 -14.65
CA LEU A 330 8.11 -46.92 -13.58
C LEU A 330 9.12 -47.28 -12.49
N GLU A 331 9.94 -46.31 -12.10
CA GLU A 331 10.89 -46.42 -11.00
C GLU A 331 10.63 -45.32 -9.96
N GLY A 332 10.72 -45.68 -8.68
CA GLY A 332 10.54 -44.76 -7.55
C GLY A 332 9.11 -44.73 -7.02
N SER A 333 8.92 -44.03 -5.90
CA SER A 333 7.63 -43.81 -5.24
C SER A 333 7.77 -42.58 -4.35
N THR A 334 6.71 -41.77 -4.28
CA THR A 334 6.66 -40.54 -3.50
C THR A 334 5.94 -40.72 -2.17
N ARG A 335 4.99 -41.66 -2.11
CA ARG A 335 4.01 -41.84 -1.03
C ARG A 335 3.32 -40.53 -0.66
N ALA A 336 3.16 -39.64 -1.63
CA ALA A 336 2.65 -38.31 -1.45
C ALA A 336 1.31 -38.16 -2.17
N SER A 337 0.37 -37.51 -1.50
CA SER A 337 -0.89 -37.09 -2.11
C SER A 337 -0.84 -35.60 -2.40
N ILE A 338 -1.37 -35.20 -3.55
CA ILE A 338 -1.46 -33.80 -3.98
C ILE A 338 -2.90 -33.42 -4.30
N MET A 339 -3.21 -32.13 -4.20
CA MET A 339 -4.46 -31.61 -4.75
C MET A 339 -4.33 -31.52 -6.27
N ALA A 340 -5.09 -32.33 -7.00
CA ALA A 340 -5.08 -32.35 -8.47
C ALA A 340 -6.46 -32.70 -9.04
N GLN A 341 -6.65 -32.47 -10.34
CA GLN A 341 -7.78 -32.95 -11.13
C GLN A 341 -7.42 -34.32 -11.73
N PRO A 342 -7.91 -35.47 -11.20
CA PRO A 342 -7.35 -36.78 -11.52
C PRO A 342 -7.44 -37.17 -13.00
N ASN A 343 -8.57 -36.92 -13.67
CA ASN A 343 -8.72 -37.26 -15.07
C ASN A 343 -7.87 -36.34 -15.97
N THR A 344 -7.81 -35.06 -15.60
CA THR A 344 -6.99 -34.07 -16.29
C THR A 344 -5.50 -34.41 -16.16
N LEU A 345 -5.02 -34.72 -14.95
CA LEU A 345 -3.62 -35.09 -14.73
C LEU A 345 -3.28 -36.45 -15.37
N ARG A 346 -4.18 -37.45 -15.29
CA ARG A 346 -4.05 -38.71 -16.04
C ARG A 346 -3.77 -38.46 -17.50
N ARG A 347 -4.58 -37.59 -18.12
CA ARG A 347 -4.47 -37.26 -19.54
C ARG A 347 -3.17 -36.54 -19.90
N CYS A 348 -2.66 -35.67 -19.02
CA CYS A 348 -1.32 -35.11 -19.18
C CYS A 348 -0.26 -36.22 -19.24
N LEU A 349 -0.26 -37.13 -18.26
CA LEU A 349 0.70 -38.22 -18.20
C LEU A 349 0.58 -39.16 -19.40
N THR A 350 -0.63 -39.55 -19.80
CA THR A 350 -0.86 -40.38 -20.99
C THR A 350 -0.31 -39.71 -22.24
N ASN A 351 -0.54 -38.41 -22.46
CA ASN A 351 0.02 -37.70 -23.61
C ASN A 351 1.55 -37.68 -23.63
N LEU A 352 2.19 -37.52 -22.47
CA LEU A 352 3.65 -37.54 -22.36
C LEU A 352 4.22 -38.93 -22.63
N VAL A 353 3.59 -39.98 -22.08
CA VAL A 353 3.98 -41.38 -22.29
C VAL A 353 3.77 -41.80 -23.73
N ASP A 354 2.63 -41.48 -24.33
CA ASP A 354 2.34 -41.74 -25.74
C ASP A 354 3.36 -41.05 -26.66
N ASN A 355 3.75 -39.82 -26.33
CA ASN A 355 4.78 -39.09 -27.06
C ASN A 355 6.15 -39.80 -26.97
N ALA A 356 6.56 -40.21 -25.76
CA ALA A 356 7.81 -40.94 -25.53
C ALA A 356 7.86 -42.26 -26.31
N ILE A 357 6.79 -43.06 -26.27
CA ILE A 357 6.72 -44.35 -26.97
C ILE A 357 6.77 -44.12 -28.48
N LYS A 358 6.03 -43.14 -28.99
CA LYS A 358 5.88 -42.89 -30.41
C LYS A 358 7.16 -42.40 -31.08
N TYR A 359 7.89 -41.50 -30.42
CA TYR A 359 9.10 -40.90 -30.99
C TYR A 359 10.41 -41.53 -30.49
N GLY A 360 10.37 -42.22 -29.34
CA GLY A 360 11.55 -42.82 -28.71
C GLY A 360 11.44 -44.31 -28.36
N ARG A 361 10.43 -45.02 -28.87
CA ARG A 361 10.19 -46.47 -28.76
C ARG A 361 9.83 -47.01 -27.36
N TYR A 362 10.31 -46.36 -26.31
CA TYR A 362 10.04 -46.72 -24.92
C TYR A 362 9.80 -45.47 -24.07
N ALA A 363 9.19 -45.66 -22.90
CA ALA A 363 9.08 -44.62 -21.87
C ALA A 363 9.62 -45.15 -20.51
N ARG A 364 10.69 -44.54 -20.00
CA ARG A 364 11.21 -44.81 -18.65
C ARG A 364 10.77 -43.68 -17.73
N LEU A 365 9.85 -43.97 -16.82
CA LEU A 365 9.34 -43.02 -15.84
C LEU A 365 10.13 -43.15 -14.55
N LYS A 366 10.55 -42.02 -14.00
CA LYS A 366 11.09 -41.90 -12.65
C LYS A 366 10.27 -40.90 -11.86
N VAL A 367 9.86 -41.27 -10.66
CA VAL A 367 9.20 -40.35 -9.75
C VAL A 367 9.98 -40.22 -8.44
N ALA A 368 10.21 -38.98 -8.03
CA ALA A 368 10.88 -38.65 -6.80
C ALA A 368 10.23 -37.44 -6.15
N ARG A 369 10.43 -37.31 -4.84
CA ARG A 369 10.09 -36.10 -4.10
C ARG A 369 11.33 -35.23 -3.97
N ASP A 370 11.23 -33.97 -4.40
CA ASP A 370 12.28 -32.96 -4.25
C ASP A 370 11.75 -31.82 -3.38
N GLY A 371 12.09 -31.87 -2.08
CA GLY A 371 11.57 -30.92 -1.09
C GLY A 371 10.04 -30.93 -0.99
N SER A 372 9.41 -29.83 -1.40
CA SER A 372 7.95 -29.66 -1.43
C SER A 372 7.31 -30.15 -2.71
N ASP A 373 8.08 -30.58 -3.70
CA ASP A 373 7.58 -30.83 -5.04
C ASP A 373 7.71 -32.32 -5.39
N ILE A 374 6.83 -32.79 -6.26
CA ILE A 374 6.90 -34.10 -6.88
C ILE A 374 7.46 -33.93 -8.27
N VAL A 375 8.55 -34.64 -8.57
CA VAL A 375 9.23 -34.58 -9.85
C VAL A 375 9.00 -35.90 -10.58
N ILE A 376 8.30 -35.82 -11.70
CA ILE A 376 8.08 -36.94 -12.62
C ILE A 376 8.97 -36.70 -13.84
N THR A 377 9.85 -37.65 -14.12
CA THR A 377 10.77 -37.60 -15.26
C THR A 377 10.43 -38.73 -16.22
N ILE A 378 10.26 -38.43 -17.50
CA ILE A 378 9.91 -39.39 -18.53
C ILE A 378 10.99 -39.33 -19.60
N ARG A 379 11.78 -40.40 -19.71
CA ARG A 379 12.86 -40.52 -20.71
C ARG A 379 12.44 -41.43 -21.84
N ASP A 380 12.71 -41.00 -23.06
CA ASP A 380 12.58 -41.79 -24.27
C ASP A 380 13.93 -42.10 -24.94
N GLY A 381 13.91 -42.99 -25.95
CA GLY A 381 15.09 -43.37 -26.74
C GLY A 381 15.13 -42.73 -28.14
N GLY A 382 14.47 -41.59 -28.32
CA GLY A 382 14.34 -40.91 -29.62
C GLY A 382 15.59 -40.13 -30.03
N MET A 383 15.45 -39.34 -31.11
CA MET A 383 16.54 -38.46 -31.58
C MET A 383 16.65 -37.14 -30.78
N GLY A 384 15.74 -36.90 -29.84
CA GLY A 384 15.60 -35.62 -29.14
C GLY A 384 14.97 -34.54 -30.03
N ILE A 385 15.08 -33.28 -29.59
CA ILE A 385 14.50 -32.10 -30.24
C ILE A 385 15.61 -31.06 -30.45
N PRO A 386 15.74 -30.46 -31.65
CA PRO A 386 16.67 -29.35 -31.85
C PRO A 386 16.51 -28.24 -30.80
N ALA A 387 17.62 -27.69 -30.28
CA ALA A 387 17.58 -26.78 -29.14
C ALA A 387 16.76 -25.51 -29.38
N ASP A 388 16.70 -25.04 -30.63
CA ASP A 388 15.89 -23.92 -31.10
C ASP A 388 14.38 -24.22 -31.17
N GLN A 389 14.01 -25.49 -31.10
CA GLN A 389 12.62 -25.96 -31.24
C GLN A 389 12.03 -26.47 -29.92
N LEU A 390 12.81 -26.58 -28.84
CA LEU A 390 12.36 -27.07 -27.52
C LEU A 390 11.17 -26.29 -26.93
N GLU A 391 11.04 -25.00 -27.22
CA GLU A 391 9.85 -24.22 -26.81
C GLU A 391 8.70 -24.29 -27.83
N VAL A 392 9.03 -24.27 -29.12
CA VAL A 392 8.04 -24.22 -30.22
C VAL A 392 7.27 -25.54 -30.33
N VAL A 393 7.83 -26.67 -29.86
CA VAL A 393 7.13 -27.96 -29.84
C VAL A 393 5.91 -28.01 -28.92
N PHE A 394 5.73 -26.99 -28.08
CA PHE A 394 4.49 -26.81 -27.32
C PHE A 394 3.41 -26.07 -28.10
N ASP A 395 3.71 -25.45 -29.24
CA ASP A 395 2.73 -24.72 -30.03
C ASP A 395 1.71 -25.69 -30.66
N PRO A 396 0.41 -25.34 -30.66
CA PRO A 396 -0.62 -26.19 -31.24
C PRO A 396 -0.33 -26.52 -32.71
N PHE A 397 -0.47 -27.81 -33.07
CA PHE A 397 -0.28 -28.35 -34.42
C PHE A 397 1.18 -28.30 -34.94
N PHE A 398 2.13 -27.91 -34.10
CA PHE A 398 3.54 -27.94 -34.48
C PHE A 398 4.10 -29.36 -34.47
N ARG A 399 4.94 -29.67 -35.47
CA ARG A 399 5.62 -30.97 -35.63
C ARG A 399 7.02 -30.74 -36.20
N LEU A 400 8.00 -31.50 -35.70
CA LEU A 400 9.39 -31.46 -36.17
C LEU A 400 9.56 -32.02 -37.60
N GLU A 401 8.76 -33.02 -37.96
CA GLU A 401 8.78 -33.62 -39.29
C GLU A 401 7.87 -32.85 -40.27
N THR A 402 8.45 -32.31 -41.34
CA THR A 402 7.71 -31.60 -42.40
C THR A 402 6.95 -32.54 -43.33
N SER A 403 7.26 -33.85 -43.29
CA SER A 403 6.65 -34.87 -44.12
C SER A 403 5.37 -35.41 -43.47
N ARG A 404 4.26 -35.41 -44.21
CA ARG A 404 3.04 -36.16 -43.88
C ARG A 404 3.25 -37.68 -44.07
N SER A 405 4.38 -38.21 -43.61
CA SER A 405 4.60 -39.66 -43.56
C SER A 405 3.55 -40.25 -42.62
N ARG A 406 2.71 -41.14 -43.14
CA ARG A 406 1.62 -41.79 -42.40
C ARG A 406 2.09 -42.55 -41.16
N ASP A 407 3.37 -42.95 -41.12
CA ASP A 407 3.95 -43.80 -40.07
C ASP A 407 4.04 -43.15 -38.68
N THR A 408 4.15 -41.82 -38.58
CA THR A 408 4.26 -41.10 -37.28
C THR A 408 2.94 -40.48 -36.82
N GLY A 409 1.79 -40.88 -37.39
CA GLY A 409 0.43 -40.32 -37.26
C GLY A 409 0.03 -39.58 -35.97
N GLY A 410 0.53 -38.35 -35.77
CA GLY A 410 0.27 -37.50 -34.60
C GLY A 410 -0.15 -36.10 -35.00
N THR A 411 -0.96 -35.46 -34.17
CA THR A 411 -1.60 -34.17 -34.48
C THR A 411 -0.78 -32.96 -34.08
N GLY A 412 0.29 -33.16 -33.31
CA GLY A 412 1.07 -32.08 -32.70
C GLY A 412 0.35 -31.40 -31.53
N LEU A 413 -0.66 -32.04 -30.94
CA LEU A 413 -1.43 -31.47 -29.83
C LEU A 413 -1.07 -32.04 -28.45
N GLY A 414 -0.43 -33.21 -28.39
CA GLY A 414 -0.15 -33.91 -27.12
C GLY A 414 0.68 -33.09 -26.14
N LEU A 415 1.80 -32.52 -26.59
CA LEU A 415 2.66 -31.67 -25.76
C LEU A 415 1.98 -30.35 -25.37
N THR A 416 1.23 -29.73 -26.28
CA THR A 416 0.41 -28.54 -25.98
C THR A 416 -0.59 -28.82 -24.87
N ILE A 417 -1.31 -29.95 -24.96
CA ILE A 417 -2.28 -30.38 -23.94
C ILE A 417 -1.56 -30.60 -22.60
N ALA A 418 -0.41 -31.28 -22.61
CA ALA A 418 0.37 -31.52 -21.40
C ALA A 418 0.82 -30.21 -20.74
N ARG A 419 1.30 -29.23 -21.53
CA ARG A 419 1.69 -27.90 -21.04
C ARG A 419 0.52 -27.15 -20.41
N ASN A 420 -0.63 -27.07 -21.10
CA ASN A 420 -1.83 -26.42 -20.57
C ASN A 420 -2.27 -27.05 -19.24
N ILE A 421 -2.25 -28.38 -19.15
CA ILE A 421 -2.63 -29.09 -17.93
C ILE A 421 -1.62 -28.83 -16.81
N ALA A 422 -0.32 -28.84 -17.12
CA ALA A 422 0.72 -28.51 -16.15
C ALA A 422 0.53 -27.09 -15.60
N GLU A 423 0.33 -26.09 -16.46
CA GLU A 423 0.08 -24.70 -16.08
C GLU A 423 -1.17 -24.56 -15.18
N ASN A 424 -2.26 -25.25 -15.52
CA ASN A 424 -3.48 -25.29 -14.70
C ASN A 424 -3.24 -25.89 -13.30
N HIS A 425 -2.29 -26.81 -13.16
CA HIS A 425 -1.88 -27.40 -11.89
C HIS A 425 -0.74 -26.62 -11.21
N ARG A 426 -0.36 -25.44 -11.73
CA ARG A 426 0.80 -24.66 -11.28
C ARG A 426 2.10 -25.48 -11.30
N ALA A 427 2.16 -26.45 -12.20
CA ALA A 427 3.30 -27.31 -12.43
C ALA A 427 4.21 -26.72 -13.50
N VAL A 428 5.48 -27.12 -13.47
CA VAL A 428 6.45 -26.74 -14.50
C VAL A 428 6.74 -27.96 -15.36
N LEU A 429 6.64 -27.80 -16.67
CA LEU A 429 6.96 -28.83 -17.66
C LEU A 429 8.19 -28.40 -18.46
N GLU A 430 9.27 -29.16 -18.37
CA GLU A 430 10.55 -28.87 -19.03
C GLU A 430 10.93 -30.00 -19.98
N LEU A 431 11.59 -29.65 -21.08
CA LEU A 431 12.11 -30.58 -22.08
C LEU A 431 13.62 -30.43 -22.18
N HIS A 432 14.34 -31.54 -22.05
CA HIS A 432 15.79 -31.56 -22.18
C HIS A 432 16.23 -32.74 -23.04
N ASN A 433 17.20 -32.53 -23.93
CA ASN A 433 17.83 -33.66 -24.63
C ASN A 433 18.78 -34.37 -23.67
N HIS A 434 18.66 -35.69 -23.58
CA HIS A 434 19.53 -36.49 -22.74
C HIS A 434 20.91 -36.68 -23.42
N PRO A 435 22.04 -36.63 -22.68
CA PRO A 435 23.38 -36.73 -23.26
C PRO A 435 23.65 -38.01 -24.07
N GLU A 436 22.99 -39.11 -23.69
CA GLU A 436 23.06 -40.40 -24.38
C GLU A 436 22.06 -40.55 -25.55
N GLY A 437 21.38 -39.46 -25.93
CA GLY A 437 20.27 -39.47 -26.88
C GLY A 437 18.91 -39.65 -26.19
N GLY A 438 17.85 -39.25 -26.90
CA GLY A 438 16.48 -39.20 -26.39
C GLY A 438 16.07 -37.85 -25.83
N LEU A 439 14.77 -37.72 -25.58
CA LEU A 439 14.18 -36.59 -24.89
C LEU A 439 13.86 -37.00 -23.44
N GLU A 440 14.15 -36.11 -22.52
CA GLU A 440 13.75 -36.19 -21.13
C GLU A 440 12.74 -35.08 -20.85
N VAL A 441 11.54 -35.49 -20.44
CA VAL A 441 10.46 -34.60 -20.03
C VAL A 441 10.39 -34.58 -18.51
N THR A 442 10.49 -33.40 -17.90
CA THR A 442 10.39 -33.23 -16.46
C THR A 442 9.12 -32.47 -16.11
N LEU A 443 8.21 -33.10 -15.39
CA LEU A 443 7.00 -32.48 -14.82
C LEU A 443 7.20 -32.30 -13.31
N ARG A 444 7.26 -31.05 -12.85
CA ARG A 444 7.36 -30.67 -11.44
C ARG A 444 6.01 -30.20 -10.91
N LEU A 445 5.41 -30.98 -10.01
CA LEU A 445 4.12 -30.71 -9.38
C LEU A 445 4.33 -30.19 -7.95
N PRO A 446 3.70 -29.08 -7.54
CA PRO A 446 3.77 -28.63 -6.15
C PRO A 446 2.98 -29.58 -5.24
N ALA A 447 3.60 -30.11 -4.18
CA ALA A 447 2.89 -31.01 -3.24
C ALA A 447 2.04 -30.25 -2.20
N ARG A 448 1.93 -28.91 -2.31
CA ARG A 448 1.07 -28.07 -1.48
C ARG A 448 0.06 -27.31 -2.35
N GLY A 449 -1.19 -27.75 -2.30
CA GLY A 449 -2.37 -26.94 -2.58
C GLY A 449 -3.17 -26.78 -1.30
#